data_AF-A0A0B2UW67-F1
#
_entry.id   AF-A0A0B2UW67-F1
#
_cell.length_a   1.000
_cell.length_b   1.000
_cell.length_c   1.000
_cell.angle_alpha   90.00
_cell.angle_beta   90.00
_cell.angle_gamma   90.00
#
_symmetry.space_group_name_H-M   'P 1'
#
loop_
_entity.id
_entity.type
_entity.pdbx_description
1 polymer ?
#
loop_
_entity_poly.entity_id
_entity_poly.type
_entity_poly.pdbx_seq_one_letter_code
_entity_poly.pdbx_strand_id
1 'polypeptide(L)'
;MRFATLNLTSSLDSSVLVGFASLEELSSDEAFDLLLAECSTGSDVTREVVWYRSGRPSRLPSNCRPSVERLSKIHLRYTSGRTVTAIAKFCASIHCLRTPINTLIVEFENNEIPHEASCATVLALLSDTGRWIRQARMPQAGQIADDLPPVIAIIRPNNKFDHLMITSLYTDCMVLIHGKANVENALA
;
A
#
# COMPACT_ATOMS: atom_id res chain seq x y z
N MET A 1 -18.39 -9.39 -13.34
CA MET A 1 -17.42 -8.54 -12.61
C MET A 1 -18.18 -7.45 -11.90
N ARG A 2 -18.27 -7.48 -10.56
CA ARG A 2 -18.77 -6.33 -9.80
C ARG A 2 -17.62 -5.33 -9.71
N PHE A 3 -17.68 -4.26 -10.49
CA PHE A 3 -16.91 -3.04 -10.22
C PHE A 3 -17.59 -2.39 -9.01
N ALA A 4 -17.28 -2.90 -7.82
CA ALA A 4 -17.81 -2.34 -6.59
C ALA A 4 -17.09 -1.03 -6.33
N THR A 5 -17.83 0.07 -6.44
CA THR A 5 -17.62 1.21 -5.55
C THR A 5 -17.55 0.63 -4.14
N LEU A 6 -16.37 0.68 -3.52
CA LEU A 6 -16.08 0.04 -2.25
C LEU A 6 -17.10 0.48 -1.20
N ASN A 7 -18.04 -0.41 -0.88
CA ASN A 7 -18.73 -0.39 0.41
C ASN A 7 -17.89 -1.27 1.34
N LEU A 8 -17.02 -0.65 2.12
CA LEU A 8 -16.09 -1.27 3.09
C LEU A 8 -16.79 -1.81 4.35
N THR A 9 -18.00 -2.36 4.23
CA THR A 9 -18.76 -2.89 5.37
C THR A 9 -18.53 -4.38 5.63
N SER A 10 -17.64 -5.05 4.91
CA SER A 10 -17.24 -6.44 5.18
C SER A 10 -15.75 -6.50 5.50
N SER A 11 -15.43 -6.99 6.69
CA SER A 11 -14.09 -7.42 7.13
C SER A 11 -13.24 -7.91 5.95
N LEU A 12 -12.25 -7.10 5.54
CA LEU A 12 -11.38 -7.42 4.42
C LEU A 12 -10.47 -8.60 4.79
N ASP A 13 -10.80 -9.80 4.31
CA ASP A 13 -9.94 -10.98 4.47
C ASP A 13 -8.67 -10.91 3.60
N SER A 14 -8.57 -10.00 2.63
CA SER A 14 -7.36 -9.87 1.81
C SER A 14 -6.23 -9.13 2.49
N SER A 15 -5.01 -9.68 2.38
CA SER A 15 -3.79 -9.12 2.98
C SER A 15 -3.19 -7.96 2.19
N VAL A 16 -3.68 -7.69 0.98
CA VAL A 16 -3.15 -6.68 0.06
C VAL A 16 -4.29 -5.85 -0.52
N LEU A 17 -4.23 -4.53 -0.39
CA LEU A 17 -5.05 -3.59 -1.16
C LEU A 17 -4.26 -3.14 -2.39
N VAL A 18 -4.85 -3.20 -3.58
CA VAL A 18 -4.20 -2.76 -4.82
C VAL A 18 -4.98 -1.60 -5.45
N GLY A 19 -4.33 -0.45 -5.57
CA GLY A 19 -4.83 0.71 -6.29
C GLY A 19 -4.22 0.81 -7.68
N PHE A 20 -5.05 1.02 -8.69
CA PHE A 20 -4.62 1.28 -10.07
C PHE A 20 -4.87 2.72 -10.44
N ALA A 21 -3.83 3.43 -10.86
CA ALA A 21 -3.93 4.81 -11.31
C ALA A 21 -2.96 5.08 -12.47
N SER A 22 -3.35 5.85 -13.49
CA SER A 22 -2.35 6.47 -14.36
C SER A 22 -1.70 7.66 -13.65
N LEU A 23 -0.53 8.10 -14.14
CA LEU A 23 0.12 9.32 -13.62
C LEU A 23 -0.73 10.58 -13.84
N GLU A 24 -1.61 10.57 -14.85
CA GLU A 24 -2.54 11.65 -15.14
C GLU A 24 -3.74 11.66 -14.17
N GLU A 25 -4.15 10.49 -13.67
CA GLU A 25 -5.26 10.35 -12.72
C GLU A 25 -4.83 10.56 -11.27
N LEU A 26 -3.60 10.16 -10.91
CA LEU A 26 -3.02 10.32 -9.59
C LEU A 26 -1.51 10.47 -9.68
N SER A 27 -1.04 11.70 -9.52
CA SER A 27 0.38 11.99 -9.43
C SER A 27 1.02 11.35 -8.19
N SER A 28 2.34 11.20 -8.19
CA SER A 28 3.05 10.66 -7.01
C SER A 28 2.91 11.54 -5.77
N ASP A 29 2.85 12.87 -5.94
CA ASP A 29 2.63 13.80 -4.81
C ASP A 29 1.19 13.73 -4.29
N GLU A 30 0.18 13.57 -5.15
CA GLU A 30 -1.20 13.38 -4.69
C GLU A 30 -1.40 12.05 -3.96
N ALA A 31 -0.78 10.97 -4.47
CA ALA A 31 -0.76 9.68 -3.79
C ALA A 31 -0.10 9.79 -2.40
N PHE A 32 0.98 10.58 -2.31
CA PHE A 32 1.65 10.85 -1.05
C PHE A 32 0.76 11.61 -0.08
N ASP A 33 0.15 12.71 -0.53
CA ASP A 33 -0.71 13.55 0.30
C ASP A 33 -1.87 12.74 0.90
N LEU A 34 -2.48 11.88 0.09
CA LEU A 34 -3.56 10.97 0.48
C LEU A 34 -3.11 9.93 1.51
N LEU A 35 -2.12 9.11 1.15
CA LEU A 35 -1.69 8.00 1.99
C LEU A 35 -1.02 8.49 3.27
N LEU A 36 -0.35 9.65 3.25
CA LEU A 36 0.19 10.25 4.46
C LEU A 36 -0.92 10.68 5.41
N ALA A 37 -2.02 11.25 4.89
CA ALA A 37 -3.18 11.59 5.71
C ALA A 37 -3.74 10.34 6.40
N GLU A 38 -3.91 9.24 5.67
CA GLU A 38 -4.43 7.98 6.22
C GLU A 38 -3.48 7.31 7.22
N CYS A 39 -2.17 7.36 6.97
CA CYS A 39 -1.19 6.93 7.97
C CYS A 39 -1.21 7.80 9.24
N SER A 40 -1.77 9.01 9.13
CA SER A 40 -1.79 10.01 10.20
C SER A 40 -3.11 10.09 10.95
N THR A 41 -4.20 9.50 10.46
CA THR A 41 -5.55 9.58 11.06
C THR A 41 -5.86 8.50 12.09
N GLY A 42 -5.09 7.40 12.13
CA GLY A 42 -5.32 6.27 13.04
C GLY A 42 -5.05 6.56 14.53
N SER A 43 -5.79 5.89 15.42
CA SER A 43 -5.65 6.05 16.88
C SER A 43 -4.40 5.37 17.47
N ASP A 44 -3.77 4.45 16.75
CA ASP A 44 -2.63 3.68 17.25
C ASP A 44 -1.28 4.38 17.00
N VAL A 45 -0.67 4.88 18.08
CA VAL A 45 0.65 5.55 18.07
C VAL A 45 1.80 4.56 17.91
N THR A 46 1.55 3.25 18.08
CA THR A 46 2.59 2.21 17.97
C THR A 46 2.84 1.74 16.54
N ARG A 47 2.02 2.22 15.61
CA ARG A 47 1.96 1.74 14.24
C ARG A 47 3.21 2.07 13.42
N GLU A 48 3.94 1.05 12.99
CA GLU A 48 5.12 1.18 12.13
C GLU A 48 4.74 0.98 10.64
N VAL A 49 5.08 1.96 9.81
CA VAL A 49 4.80 1.95 8.36
C VAL A 49 6.11 1.97 7.58
N VAL A 50 6.30 1.03 6.66
CA VAL A 50 7.40 1.07 5.69
C VAL A 50 6.83 1.40 4.32
N TRP A 51 7.35 2.42 3.67
CA TRP A 51 6.81 2.91 2.41
C TRP A 51 7.90 3.03 1.35
N TYR A 52 7.81 2.19 0.33
CA TYR A 52 8.68 2.22 -0.85
C TYR A 52 8.11 3.08 -1.97
N ARG A 53 8.94 4.00 -2.47
CA ARG A 53 8.58 4.94 -3.55
C ARG A 53 9.77 5.14 -4.48
N SER A 54 9.50 5.47 -5.74
CA SER A 54 10.57 5.76 -6.70
C SER A 54 11.34 7.04 -6.34
N GLY A 55 10.63 8.10 -5.93
CA GLY A 55 11.22 9.41 -5.62
C GLY A 55 10.77 10.00 -4.29
N ARG A 56 11.49 11.04 -3.84
CA ARG A 56 11.09 11.87 -2.71
C ARG A 56 9.87 12.73 -3.09
N PRO A 57 8.92 12.96 -2.17
CA PRO A 57 7.85 13.91 -2.42
C PRO A 57 8.43 15.31 -2.64
N SER A 58 7.80 16.12 -3.48
CA SER A 58 8.25 17.48 -3.73
C SER A 58 7.98 18.43 -2.56
N ARG A 59 6.96 18.10 -1.75
CA ARG A 59 6.47 18.91 -0.63
C ARG A 59 5.81 18.04 0.44
N LEU A 60 5.65 18.62 1.63
CA LEU A 60 4.75 18.07 2.63
C LEU A 60 3.32 18.60 2.38
N PRO A 61 2.28 17.80 2.65
CA PRO A 61 0.90 18.24 2.41
C PRO A 61 0.53 19.34 3.41
N SER A 62 0.02 20.47 2.94
CA SER A 62 -0.33 21.62 3.80
C SER A 62 -1.43 21.30 4.81
N ASN A 63 -2.30 20.35 4.46
CA ASN A 63 -3.50 20.00 5.20
C ASN A 63 -3.27 18.80 6.14
N CYS A 64 -2.09 18.19 6.09
CA CYS A 64 -1.72 17.03 6.91
C CYS A 64 -0.61 17.45 7.88
N ARG A 65 -0.93 17.53 9.17
CA ARG A 65 0.03 17.84 10.24
C ARG A 65 0.10 16.71 11.26
N PRO A 66 0.68 15.55 10.90
CA PRO A 66 0.90 14.47 11.86
C PRO A 66 1.79 14.95 13.01
N SER A 67 1.58 14.38 14.19
CA SER A 67 2.49 14.58 15.32
C SER A 67 3.89 14.03 14.97
N VAL A 68 4.91 14.58 15.63
CA VAL A 68 6.30 14.10 15.48
C VAL A 68 6.41 12.61 15.80
N GLU A 69 5.67 12.15 16.81
CA GLU A 69 5.59 10.74 17.19
C GLU A 69 5.09 9.87 16.03
N ARG A 70 3.99 10.26 15.37
CA ARG A 70 3.46 9.51 14.21
C ARG A 70 4.42 9.54 13.03
N LEU A 71 5.02 10.69 12.72
CA LEU A 71 6.00 10.80 11.64
C LEU A 71 7.23 9.91 11.89
N SER A 72 7.67 9.77 13.14
CA SER A 72 8.83 8.94 13.50
C SER A 72 8.64 7.45 13.18
N LYS A 73 7.40 7.02 12.93
CA LYS A 73 7.00 5.65 12.65
C LYS A 73 6.82 5.36 11.17
N ILE A 74 6.97 6.38 10.30
CA ILE A 74 6.86 6.23 8.85
C ILE A 74 8.26 6.21 8.24
N HIS A 75 8.66 5.04 7.75
CA HIS A 75 9.96 4.79 7.14
C HIS A 75 9.85 4.89 5.61
N LEU A 76 10.10 6.10 5.09
CA LEU A 76 10.15 6.34 3.64
C LEU A 76 11.45 5.78 3.04
N ARG A 77 11.32 4.96 2.00
CA ARG A 77 12.43 4.32 1.28
C ARG A 77 12.36 4.65 -0.21
N TYR A 78 13.34 5.40 -0.68
CA TYR A 78 13.42 5.86 -2.07
C TYR A 78 14.28 4.90 -2.90
N THR A 79 13.71 4.38 -3.98
CA THR A 79 14.30 3.28 -4.77
C THR A 79 14.87 3.74 -6.11
N SER A 80 14.52 4.95 -6.58
CA SER A 80 14.95 5.50 -7.86
C SER A 80 14.69 4.53 -9.03
N GLY A 81 13.47 3.98 -9.11
CA GLY A 81 13.07 3.03 -10.16
C GLY A 81 13.55 1.59 -9.97
N ARG A 82 13.96 1.21 -8.75
CA ARG A 82 14.38 -0.17 -8.39
C ARG A 82 13.45 -0.81 -7.37
N THR A 83 12.17 -0.47 -7.40
CA THR A 83 11.19 -0.84 -6.37
C THR A 83 11.02 -2.36 -6.24
N VAL A 84 10.89 -3.09 -7.35
CA VAL A 84 10.77 -4.56 -7.35
C VAL A 84 11.93 -5.24 -6.61
N THR A 85 13.18 -4.85 -6.94
CA THR A 85 14.38 -5.41 -6.29
C THR A 85 14.43 -5.07 -4.80
N ALA A 86 14.04 -3.86 -4.42
CA ALA A 86 14.01 -3.43 -3.03
C ALA A 86 12.98 -4.24 -2.21
N ILE A 87 11.80 -4.48 -2.79
CA ILE A 87 10.74 -5.28 -2.17
C ILE A 87 11.15 -6.73 -2.03
N ALA A 88 11.71 -7.34 -3.08
CA ALA A 88 12.18 -8.72 -3.01
C ALA A 88 13.18 -8.92 -1.84
N LYS A 89 14.12 -7.97 -1.66
CA LYS A 89 15.04 -7.98 -0.52
C LYS A 89 14.34 -7.78 0.81
N PHE A 90 13.36 -6.89 0.87
CA PHE A 90 12.58 -6.65 2.07
C PHE A 90 11.78 -7.89 2.48
N CYS A 91 11.01 -8.47 1.57
CA CYS A 91 10.23 -9.68 1.80
C CYS A 91 11.12 -10.84 2.27
N ALA A 92 12.30 -11.01 1.65
CA ALA A 92 13.26 -12.04 2.04
C ALA A 92 13.85 -11.84 3.44
N SER A 93 13.83 -10.62 3.99
CA SER A 93 14.45 -10.28 5.27
C SER A 93 13.45 -9.85 6.35
N ILE A 94 12.14 -9.88 6.07
CA ILE A 94 11.11 -9.36 6.98
C ILE A 94 11.12 -10.05 8.35
N HIS A 95 11.42 -11.34 8.38
CA HIS A 95 11.52 -12.14 9.61
C HIS A 95 12.71 -11.77 10.50
N CYS A 96 13.69 -11.03 9.97
CA CYS A 96 14.88 -10.56 10.70
C CYS A 96 14.68 -9.16 11.31
N LEU A 97 13.54 -8.52 11.10
CA LEU A 97 13.30 -7.16 11.58
C LEU A 97 13.15 -7.14 13.10
N ARG A 98 13.83 -6.18 13.74
CA ARG A 98 13.77 -5.98 15.19
C ARG A 98 12.48 -5.34 15.66
N THR A 99 11.89 -4.52 14.80
CA THR A 99 10.63 -3.82 15.06
C THR A 99 9.55 -4.44 14.18
N PRO A 100 8.40 -4.85 14.75
CA PRO A 100 7.28 -5.32 13.95
C PRO A 100 6.81 -4.19 13.03
N ILE A 101 6.39 -4.54 11.82
CA ILE A 101 5.81 -3.60 10.87
C ILE A 101 4.32 -3.83 10.85
N ASN A 102 3.57 -2.73 10.94
CA ASN A 102 2.15 -2.76 10.72
C ASN A 102 1.91 -2.73 9.22
N THR A 103 2.22 -1.66 8.50
CA THR A 103 1.84 -1.55 7.07
C THR A 103 3.06 -1.46 6.16
N LEU A 104 3.01 -2.20 5.05
CA LEU A 104 3.90 -2.01 3.90
C LEU A 104 3.13 -1.26 2.81
N ILE A 105 3.62 -0.09 2.42
CA ILE A 105 3.13 0.67 1.28
C ILE A 105 4.16 0.59 0.15
N VAL A 106 3.68 0.34 -1.06
CA VAL A 106 4.52 0.26 -2.24
C VAL A 106 3.89 1.03 -3.40
N GLU A 107 4.68 1.89 -4.03
CA GLU A 107 4.30 2.55 -5.28
C GLU A 107 5.17 2.05 -6.42
N PHE A 108 4.55 1.49 -7.46
CA PHE A 108 5.21 1.09 -8.69
C PHE A 108 4.96 2.13 -9.78
N GLU A 109 6.06 2.59 -10.37
CA GLU A 109 6.01 3.34 -11.61
C GLU A 109 5.74 2.41 -12.80
N ASN A 110 5.24 3.00 -13.87
CA ASN A 110 4.81 2.30 -15.09
C ASN A 110 5.88 1.38 -15.69
N ASN A 111 7.15 1.80 -15.63
CA ASN A 111 8.27 1.04 -16.16
C ASN A 111 8.76 -0.09 -15.22
N GLU A 112 8.30 -0.15 -13.98
CA GLU A 112 8.78 -1.12 -12.99
C GLU A 112 8.06 -2.46 -13.07
N ILE A 113 6.82 -2.47 -13.55
CA ILE A 113 6.05 -3.69 -13.81
C ILE A 113 5.64 -3.70 -15.30
N PRO A 114 6.59 -4.00 -16.21
CA PRO A 114 6.33 -3.95 -17.65
C PRO A 114 5.52 -5.15 -18.17
N HIS A 115 5.51 -6.26 -17.43
CA HIS A 115 4.92 -7.52 -17.86
C HIS A 115 4.02 -8.13 -16.79
N GLU A 116 2.97 -8.79 -17.26
CA GLU A 116 2.02 -9.59 -16.49
C GLU A 116 2.66 -10.58 -15.53
N ALA A 117 3.66 -11.35 -16.00
CA ALA A 117 4.38 -12.32 -15.16
C ALA A 117 5.13 -11.65 -14.00
N SER A 118 5.68 -10.44 -14.23
CA SER A 118 6.32 -9.64 -13.19
C SER A 118 5.29 -9.14 -12.18
N CYS A 119 4.11 -8.70 -12.64
CA CYS A 119 3.00 -8.31 -11.79
C CYS A 119 2.57 -9.46 -10.86
N ALA A 120 2.33 -10.64 -11.43
CA ALA A 120 1.96 -11.84 -10.68
C ALA A 120 2.98 -12.20 -9.60
N THR A 121 4.27 -12.18 -9.96
CA THR A 121 5.37 -12.50 -9.03
C THR A 121 5.44 -11.50 -7.88
N VAL A 122 5.33 -10.21 -8.17
CA VAL A 122 5.35 -9.15 -7.16
C VAL A 122 4.14 -9.25 -6.25
N LEU A 123 2.94 -9.47 -6.79
CA LEU A 123 1.73 -9.60 -6.00
C LEU A 123 1.73 -10.86 -5.13
N ALA A 124 2.30 -11.96 -5.60
CA ALA A 124 2.52 -13.15 -4.77
C ALA A 124 3.41 -12.82 -3.55
N LEU A 125 4.56 -12.17 -3.78
CA LEU A 125 5.47 -11.75 -2.71
C LEU A 125 4.79 -10.80 -1.71
N LEU A 126 4.02 -9.82 -2.22
CA LEU A 126 3.28 -8.87 -1.40
C LEU A 126 2.16 -9.56 -0.61
N SER A 127 1.46 -10.53 -1.21
CA SER A 127 0.40 -11.30 -0.55
C SER A 127 0.95 -12.12 0.62
N ASP A 128 2.05 -12.84 0.42
CA ASP A 128 2.73 -13.60 1.46
C ASP A 128 3.26 -12.69 2.57
N THR A 129 3.82 -11.54 2.19
CA THR A 129 4.28 -10.51 3.14
C THR A 129 3.13 -9.97 3.98
N GLY A 130 1.99 -9.67 3.36
CA GLY A 130 0.81 -9.19 4.06
C GLY A 130 0.23 -10.22 5.03
N ARG A 131 0.28 -11.51 4.67
CA ARG A 131 -0.11 -12.59 5.59
C ARG A 131 0.83 -12.68 6.78
N TRP A 132 2.14 -12.60 6.55
CA TRP A 132 3.14 -12.59 7.63
C TRP A 132 2.91 -11.41 8.58
N ILE A 133 2.73 -10.20 8.02
CA ILE A 133 2.43 -8.99 8.79
C ILE A 133 1.16 -9.19 9.62
N ARG A 134 0.07 -9.68 9.00
CA ARG A 134 -1.20 -9.91 9.70
C ARG A 134 -1.05 -10.92 10.86
N GLN A 135 -0.26 -11.98 10.67
CA GLN A 135 0.03 -12.95 11.73
C GLN A 135 0.84 -12.32 12.86
N ALA A 136 1.86 -11.52 12.53
CA ALA A 136 2.66 -10.79 13.51
C ALA A 136 1.84 -9.73 14.28
N ARG A 137 0.80 -9.16 13.64
CA ARG A 137 -0.16 -8.21 14.23
C ARG A 137 -1.18 -8.86 15.17
N MET A 138 -1.25 -10.20 15.30
CA MET A 138 -2.37 -10.85 16.00
C MET A 138 -2.62 -10.21 17.38
N PRO A 139 -3.78 -9.59 17.58
CA PRO A 139 -4.00 -8.72 18.72
C PRO A 139 -3.96 -9.54 20.00
N GLN A 140 -3.32 -8.98 21.04
CA GLN A 140 -3.64 -9.41 22.40
C GLN A 140 -5.13 -9.15 22.62
N ALA A 141 -5.83 -10.08 23.28
CA ALA A 141 -7.28 -10.02 23.44
C ALA A 141 -7.75 -8.62 23.90
N GLY A 142 -8.52 -7.92 23.05
CA GLY A 142 -9.09 -6.61 23.35
C GLY A 142 -8.59 -5.42 22.52
N GLN A 143 -7.62 -5.59 21.61
CA GLN A 143 -7.25 -4.52 20.66
C GLN A 143 -8.22 -4.42 19.48
N ILE A 144 -8.64 -3.18 19.18
CA ILE A 144 -9.43 -2.83 18.00
C ILE A 144 -8.61 -3.17 16.76
N ALA A 145 -9.28 -3.73 15.74
CA ALA A 145 -8.62 -4.09 14.49
C ALA A 145 -7.97 -2.84 13.86
N ASP A 146 -6.71 -2.98 13.47
CA ASP A 146 -5.93 -1.95 12.77
C ASP A 146 -6.62 -1.63 11.42
N ASP A 147 -7.11 -0.40 11.23
CA ASP A 147 -8.00 -0.04 10.11
C ASP A 147 -7.35 -0.19 8.72
N LEU A 148 -6.02 -0.11 8.63
CA LEU A 148 -5.32 -0.14 7.35
C LEU A 148 -4.78 -1.54 6.98
N PRO A 149 -4.89 -1.92 5.70
CA PRO A 149 -4.40 -3.20 5.20
C PRO A 149 -2.93 -3.46 5.57
N PRO A 150 -2.53 -4.74 5.74
CA PRO A 150 -1.13 -5.15 5.90
C PRO A 150 -0.23 -4.64 4.77
N VAL A 151 -0.73 -4.67 3.54
CA VAL A 151 -0.02 -4.19 2.36
C VAL A 151 -0.93 -3.31 1.52
N ILE A 152 -0.40 -2.19 1.05
CA ILE A 152 -1.03 -1.30 0.07
C ILE A 152 -0.07 -1.17 -1.11
N ALA A 153 -0.54 -1.52 -2.30
CA ALA A 153 0.23 -1.39 -3.54
C ALA A 153 -0.48 -0.44 -4.50
N ILE A 154 0.21 0.61 -4.94
CA ILE A 154 -0.24 1.47 -6.03
C ILE A 154 0.52 1.04 -7.28
N ILE A 155 -0.20 0.59 -8.29
CA ILE A 155 0.35 0.16 -9.58
C ILE A 155 -0.10 1.15 -10.65
N ARG A 156 0.85 1.66 -11.44
CA ARG A 156 0.57 2.60 -12.52
C ARG A 156 0.81 2.00 -13.91
N PRO A 157 0.06 0.96 -14.34
CA PRO A 157 0.36 0.24 -15.57
C PRO A 157 -0.09 1.02 -16.81
N ASN A 158 0.64 0.86 -17.92
CA ASN A 158 0.19 1.28 -19.25
C ASN A 158 -1.09 0.56 -19.71
N ASN A 159 -1.20 -0.73 -19.41
CA ASN A 159 -2.36 -1.55 -19.76
C ASN A 159 -3.03 -2.07 -18.48
N LYS A 160 -4.14 -1.41 -18.09
CA LYS A 160 -4.87 -1.72 -16.86
C LYS A 160 -5.55 -3.09 -16.90
N PHE A 161 -6.05 -3.53 -18.06
CA PHE A 161 -6.94 -4.69 -18.14
C PHE A 161 -6.24 -5.99 -17.75
N ASP A 162 -5.08 -6.25 -18.32
CA ASP A 162 -4.33 -7.49 -18.05
C ASP A 162 -3.81 -7.53 -16.60
N HIS A 163 -3.37 -6.37 -16.08
CA HIS A 163 -2.96 -6.24 -14.69
C HIS A 163 -4.12 -6.48 -13.73
N LEU A 164 -5.31 -5.96 -14.01
CA LEU A 164 -6.51 -6.19 -13.20
C LEU A 164 -6.88 -7.67 -13.12
N MET A 165 -6.84 -8.38 -14.26
CA MET A 165 -7.15 -9.80 -14.31
C MET A 165 -6.19 -10.59 -13.41
N ILE A 166 -4.89 -10.33 -13.51
CA ILE A 166 -3.88 -11.01 -12.68
C ILE A 166 -4.03 -10.64 -11.21
N THR A 167 -4.25 -9.36 -10.91
CA THR A 167 -4.41 -8.91 -9.52
C THR A 167 -5.60 -9.55 -8.82
N SER A 168 -6.68 -9.82 -9.55
CA SER A 168 -7.85 -10.53 -9.00
C SER A 168 -7.57 -11.94 -8.48
N LEU A 169 -6.43 -12.54 -8.86
CA LEU A 169 -5.98 -13.84 -8.34
C LEU A 169 -5.33 -13.74 -6.95
N TYR A 170 -4.86 -12.55 -6.56
CA TYR A 170 -4.07 -12.33 -5.34
C TYR A 170 -4.80 -11.50 -4.29
N THR A 171 -5.83 -10.75 -4.68
CA THR A 171 -6.64 -9.93 -3.79
C THR A 171 -8.04 -9.72 -4.36
N ASP A 172 -9.03 -9.61 -3.47
CA ASP A 172 -10.37 -9.10 -3.75
C ASP A 172 -10.50 -7.59 -3.47
N CYS A 173 -9.46 -6.96 -2.93
CA CYS A 173 -9.39 -5.53 -2.61
C CYS A 173 -8.66 -4.77 -3.72
N MET A 174 -9.38 -4.45 -4.79
CA MET A 174 -8.87 -3.64 -5.91
C MET A 174 -9.61 -2.31 -6.03
N VAL A 175 -8.86 -1.23 -6.27
CA VAL A 175 -9.38 0.13 -6.43
C VAL A 175 -8.97 0.68 -7.77
N LEU A 176 -9.93 1.13 -8.59
CA LEU A 176 -9.65 1.94 -9.76
C LEU A 176 -9.68 3.41 -9.38
N ILE A 177 -8.51 4.04 -9.41
CA ILE A 177 -8.32 5.42 -9.00
C ILE A 177 -8.44 6.30 -10.24
N HIS A 178 -9.50 7.11 -10.28
CA HIS A 178 -9.75 8.11 -11.33
C HIS A 178 -9.60 9.53 -10.78
N GLY A 179 -9.09 9.67 -9.55
CA GLY A 179 -8.94 10.94 -8.85
C GLY A 179 -8.98 10.73 -7.32
N LYS A 180 -8.70 11.81 -6.59
CA LYS A 180 -8.50 11.82 -5.13
C LYS A 180 -9.62 11.14 -4.33
N ALA A 181 -10.88 11.42 -4.69
CA ALA A 181 -12.06 10.94 -3.96
C ALA A 181 -12.21 9.42 -3.91
N ASN A 182 -11.70 8.69 -4.92
CA ASN A 182 -11.79 7.24 -4.97
C ASN A 182 -10.82 6.55 -4.00
N VAL A 183 -9.73 7.23 -3.62
CA VAL A 183 -8.72 6.70 -2.70
C VAL A 183 -9.19 6.85 -1.26
N GLU A 184 -9.74 8.01 -0.91
CA GLU A 184 -10.30 8.27 0.43
C GLU A 184 -11.40 7.25 0.76
N ASN A 185 -12.30 6.97 -0.19
CA ASN A 185 -13.35 5.96 -0.03
C ASN A 185 -12.82 4.51 0.05
N ALA A 186 -11.61 4.24 -0.41
CA ALA A 186 -11.04 2.90 -0.39
C ALA A 186 -10.22 2.60 0.87
N LEU A 187 -9.84 3.65 1.61
CA LEU A 187 -9.02 3.57 2.82
C LEU A 187 -9.82 3.84 4.10
N ALA A 188 -11.07 4.31 3.98
CA ALA A 188 -12.01 4.57 5.08
C ALA A 188 -12.88 3.35 5.43
#